data_AF-A0A661B0S5-F1
#
_entry.id   AF-A0A661B0S5-F1
#
_cell.length_a   1.000
_cell.length_b   1.000
_cell.length_c   1.000
_cell.angle_alpha   90.00
_cell.angle_beta   90.00
_cell.angle_gamma   90.00
#
_symmetry.space_group_name_H-M   'P 1'
#
loop_
_entity.id
_entity.type
_entity.pdbx_description
1 polymer ?
#
loop_
_entity_poly.entity_id
_entity_poly.type
_entity_poly.pdbx_seq_one_letter_code
_entity_poly.pdbx_strand_id
1 'polypeptide(L)'
;MRTTICVLIIAVATACLADTTFVSGAVSGVWDTSGSPYILIDNTTIPDGETLVIGPGVDIIFECAFCDFSAIGPLIINGDSVFSVSIRGSGYTAHHELNGYVEGDYCIFENLWMYFGGEIKNSLFRNMIFIQSLGGIIKESQVINDSSHSITLASGRFVNCLINLKSESSLICGSEVGGNIYLVNSTIIIPSGTTSGAMYMGGFFYTAYYFNSIFIGEAETDLEEVGFYYSLVYGTPVSLSAIFVDTIQGLPSFLEPDSSDYRLSDSSIAIGAGTTSCFMEIMRPGGSASAPSIDILGNPRPNPPGSMPDLGCYENPRAYPAAIGETPASRPSSIT
;
A
#
# COMPACT_ATOMS: atom_id res chain seq x y z
N MET A 1 52.59 -43.14 -16.99
CA MET A 1 52.13 -41.76 -16.74
C MET A 1 50.78 -41.60 -17.45
N ARG A 2 49.69 -41.40 -16.71
CA ARG A 2 48.38 -41.09 -17.28
C ARG A 2 48.20 -39.58 -17.22
N THR A 3 48.12 -38.95 -18.38
CA THR A 3 47.94 -37.50 -18.52
C THR A 3 46.45 -37.20 -18.47
N THR A 4 45.97 -36.61 -17.39
CA THR A 4 44.58 -36.15 -17.27
C THR A 4 44.47 -34.79 -17.96
N ILE A 5 43.65 -34.70 -19.01
CA ILE A 5 43.32 -33.43 -19.68
C ILE A 5 42.07 -32.88 -18.98
N CYS A 6 42.23 -31.76 -18.27
CA CYS A 6 41.11 -30.98 -17.75
C CYS A 6 40.60 -30.05 -18.84
N VAL A 7 39.38 -30.28 -19.32
CA VAL A 7 38.67 -29.36 -20.23
C VAL A 7 38.00 -28.29 -19.37
N LEU A 8 38.46 -27.04 -19.51
CA LEU A 8 37.84 -25.88 -18.90
C LEU A 8 36.66 -25.44 -19.77
N ILE A 9 35.43 -25.63 -19.30
CA ILE A 9 34.23 -25.11 -19.95
C ILE A 9 34.06 -23.65 -19.50
N ILE A 10 34.38 -22.72 -20.40
CA ILE A 10 34.09 -21.29 -20.19
C ILE A 10 32.62 -21.09 -20.59
N ALA A 11 31.74 -20.94 -19.60
CA ALA A 11 30.38 -20.48 -19.82
C ALA A 11 30.43 -18.98 -20.16
N VAL A 12 30.27 -18.65 -21.44
CA VAL A 12 30.06 -17.27 -21.86
C VAL A 12 28.61 -16.93 -21.56
N ALA A 13 28.37 -16.26 -20.43
CA ALA A 13 27.09 -15.62 -20.18
C ALA A 13 26.95 -14.47 -21.19
N THR A 14 26.11 -14.65 -22.20
CA THR A 14 25.64 -13.53 -23.03
C THR A 14 24.81 -12.63 -22.13
N ALA A 15 25.39 -11.51 -21.70
CA ALA A 15 24.60 -10.40 -21.19
C ALA A 15 23.75 -9.90 -22.36
N CYS A 16 22.47 -10.26 -22.36
CA CYS A 16 21.45 -9.55 -23.13
C CYS A 16 21.44 -8.13 -22.58
N LEU A 17 21.88 -7.16 -23.38
CA LEU A 17 21.56 -5.76 -23.08
C LEU A 17 20.05 -5.64 -23.33
N ALA A 18 19.29 -5.38 -22.28
CA ALA A 18 17.87 -5.10 -22.42
C ALA A 18 17.72 -3.89 -23.37
N ASP A 19 16.91 -4.03 -24.43
CA ASP A 19 16.76 -2.99 -25.43
C ASP A 19 15.77 -1.94 -24.92
N THR A 20 16.12 -0.67 -25.07
CA THR A 20 15.25 0.42 -24.63
C THR A 20 14.12 0.59 -25.64
N THR A 21 12.86 0.43 -25.20
CA THR A 21 11.70 0.57 -26.08
C THR A 21 11.03 1.92 -25.83
N PHE A 22 11.06 2.83 -26.82
CA PHE A 22 10.28 4.05 -26.76
C PHE A 22 8.83 3.78 -27.18
N VAL A 23 7.87 4.25 -26.38
CA VAL A 23 6.45 3.90 -26.51
C VAL A 23 5.59 5.16 -26.58
N SER A 24 4.64 5.14 -27.51
CA SER A 24 3.51 6.08 -27.60
C SER A 24 2.37 5.46 -28.40
N GLY A 25 1.16 6.00 -28.26
CA GLY A 25 -0.02 5.56 -29.00
C GLY A 25 -0.63 4.26 -28.45
N ALA A 26 -1.30 3.52 -29.35
CA ALA A 26 -2.01 2.30 -28.97
C ALA A 26 -1.03 1.13 -28.74
N VAL A 27 -1.18 0.42 -27.63
CA VAL A 27 -0.36 -0.74 -27.26
C VAL A 27 -1.22 -1.91 -26.79
N SER A 28 -0.74 -3.14 -27.00
CA SER A 28 -1.30 -4.37 -26.46
C SER A 28 -0.28 -5.50 -26.51
N GLY A 29 -0.63 -6.67 -25.98
CA GLY A 29 0.22 -7.85 -26.01
C GLY A 29 1.01 -8.04 -24.71
N VAL A 30 2.29 -8.38 -24.83
CA VAL A 30 3.15 -8.71 -23.69
C VAL A 30 4.37 -7.79 -23.68
N TRP A 31 4.64 -7.19 -22.53
CA TRP A 31 5.88 -6.50 -22.24
C TRP A 31 6.73 -7.36 -21.30
N ASP A 32 7.98 -7.59 -21.68
CA ASP A 32 8.94 -8.41 -20.95
C ASP A 32 10.31 -7.73 -20.85
N THR A 33 11.24 -8.37 -20.17
CA THR A 33 12.57 -7.80 -19.93
C THR A 33 13.39 -7.57 -21.20
N SER A 34 13.01 -8.12 -22.37
CA SER A 34 13.74 -7.91 -23.61
C SER A 34 13.58 -6.50 -24.16
N GLY A 35 12.42 -5.87 -23.92
CA GLY A 35 12.12 -4.49 -24.31
C GLY A 35 12.21 -3.48 -23.17
N SER A 36 12.63 -3.92 -21.97
CA SER A 36 12.76 -3.06 -20.80
C SER A 36 14.08 -2.28 -20.81
N PRO A 37 14.11 -0.99 -20.41
CA PRO A 37 12.96 -0.21 -19.96
C PRO A 37 12.05 0.21 -21.13
N TYR A 38 10.74 0.24 -20.86
CA TYR A 38 9.76 0.84 -21.75
C TYR A 38 9.63 2.32 -21.37
N ILE A 39 10.03 3.20 -22.27
CA ILE A 39 10.07 4.65 -22.09
C ILE A 39 8.84 5.27 -22.73
N LEU A 40 7.89 5.75 -21.93
CA LEU A 40 6.72 6.48 -22.44
C LEU A 40 7.13 7.91 -22.80
N ILE A 41 7.06 8.23 -24.10
CA ILE A 41 7.45 9.55 -24.64
C ILE A 41 6.25 10.42 -25.01
N ASP A 42 5.05 9.84 -25.06
CA ASP A 42 3.78 10.52 -25.30
C ASP A 42 2.64 9.63 -24.74
N ASN A 43 1.40 10.10 -24.85
CA ASN A 43 0.20 9.36 -24.43
C ASN A 43 0.21 7.93 -24.98
N THR A 44 -0.04 6.99 -24.08
CA THR A 44 -0.07 5.55 -24.37
C THR A 44 -1.41 5.00 -23.94
N THR A 45 -2.04 4.20 -24.79
CA THR A 45 -3.38 3.68 -24.51
C THR A 45 -3.46 2.20 -24.83
N ILE A 46 -4.04 1.43 -23.92
CA ILE A 46 -4.51 0.07 -24.17
C ILE A 46 -5.96 0.22 -24.64
N PRO A 47 -6.27 0.00 -25.93
CA PRO A 47 -7.62 0.22 -26.44
C PRO A 47 -8.66 -0.73 -25.80
N ASP A 48 -9.94 -0.36 -25.88
CA ASP A 48 -11.02 -1.27 -25.51
C ASP A 48 -10.95 -2.58 -26.31
N GLY A 49 -11.20 -3.70 -25.64
CA GLY A 49 -11.07 -5.05 -26.20
C GLY A 49 -9.64 -5.58 -26.35
N GLU A 50 -8.63 -4.76 -26.14
CA GLU A 50 -7.21 -5.17 -26.11
C GLU A 50 -6.74 -5.40 -24.67
N THR A 51 -5.64 -6.12 -24.50
CA THR A 51 -5.03 -6.36 -23.19
C THR A 51 -3.52 -6.18 -23.29
N LEU A 52 -2.93 -5.57 -22.27
CA LEU A 52 -1.49 -5.53 -22.08
C LEU A 52 -1.12 -6.29 -20.81
N VAL A 53 -0.20 -7.24 -20.95
CA VAL A 53 0.36 -8.01 -19.85
C VAL A 53 1.81 -7.63 -19.66
N ILE A 54 2.20 -7.23 -18.46
CA ILE A 54 3.58 -6.88 -18.12
C ILE A 54 4.16 -7.99 -17.23
N GLY A 55 5.31 -8.54 -17.62
CA GLY A 55 5.99 -9.62 -16.89
C GLY A 55 6.96 -9.12 -15.82
N PRO A 56 7.48 -10.03 -14.96
CA PRO A 56 8.35 -9.68 -13.84
C PRO A 56 9.63 -8.96 -14.27
N GLY A 57 10.09 -8.01 -13.45
CA GLY A 57 11.35 -7.30 -13.67
C GLY A 57 11.33 -6.24 -14.78
N VAL A 58 10.15 -5.91 -15.31
CA VAL A 58 10.00 -4.83 -16.29
C VAL A 58 9.97 -3.46 -15.60
N ASP A 59 10.78 -2.53 -16.09
CA ASP A 59 10.68 -1.10 -15.80
C ASP A 59 9.92 -0.35 -16.91
N ILE A 60 8.99 0.52 -16.50
CA ILE A 60 8.27 1.49 -17.33
C ILE A 60 8.55 2.89 -16.77
N ILE A 61 9.01 3.80 -17.62
CA ILE A 61 9.47 5.13 -17.21
C ILE A 61 8.78 6.18 -18.07
N PHE A 62 8.16 7.18 -17.45
CA PHE A 62 7.63 8.34 -18.15
C PHE A 62 8.76 9.36 -18.40
N GLU A 63 9.10 9.59 -19.67
CA GLU A 63 10.04 10.65 -20.10
C GLU A 63 9.33 11.80 -20.84
N CYS A 64 8.00 11.77 -20.91
CA CYS A 64 7.18 12.88 -21.36
C CYS A 64 7.06 13.97 -20.26
N ALA A 65 6.79 15.23 -20.63
CA ALA A 65 6.53 16.28 -19.64
C ALA A 65 5.14 16.12 -18.97
N PHE A 66 4.16 15.70 -19.76
CA PHE A 66 2.77 15.42 -19.39
C PHE A 66 2.29 14.32 -20.33
N CYS A 67 1.95 13.15 -19.80
CA CYS A 67 1.28 12.13 -20.59
C CYS A 67 0.56 11.11 -19.72
N ASP A 68 -0.42 10.47 -20.36
CA ASP A 68 -1.29 9.48 -19.75
C ASP A 68 -0.94 8.08 -20.25
N PHE A 69 -0.97 7.11 -19.34
CA PHE A 69 -1.01 5.70 -19.64
C PHE A 69 -2.42 5.18 -19.32
N SER A 70 -3.25 5.11 -20.36
CA SER A 70 -4.68 4.80 -20.25
C SER A 70 -4.99 3.34 -20.55
N ALA A 71 -5.40 2.60 -19.52
CA ALA A 71 -5.89 1.23 -19.59
C ALA A 71 -7.41 1.21 -19.84
N ILE A 72 -7.84 1.56 -21.06
CA ILE A 72 -9.24 1.40 -21.46
C ILE A 72 -9.58 -0.09 -21.55
N GLY A 73 -8.71 -0.87 -22.19
CA GLY A 73 -8.64 -2.33 -22.03
C GLY A 73 -7.77 -2.73 -20.82
N PRO A 74 -7.82 -3.99 -20.37
CA PRO A 74 -7.11 -4.42 -19.17
C PRO A 74 -5.59 -4.26 -19.24
N LEU A 75 -5.02 -3.68 -18.18
CA LEU A 75 -3.59 -3.73 -17.86
C LEU A 75 -3.37 -4.73 -16.73
N ILE A 76 -2.63 -5.80 -17.02
CA ILE A 76 -2.32 -6.87 -16.06
C ILE A 76 -0.82 -6.84 -15.77
N ILE A 77 -0.45 -6.51 -14.55
CA ILE A 77 0.94 -6.34 -14.13
C ILE A 77 1.33 -7.51 -13.22
N ASN A 78 2.19 -8.40 -13.72
CA ASN A 78 2.59 -9.61 -13.02
C ASN A 78 4.06 -9.51 -12.58
N GLY A 79 4.30 -8.86 -11.45
CA GLY A 79 5.57 -9.02 -10.73
C GLY A 79 5.60 -10.30 -9.92
N ASP A 80 6.74 -10.57 -9.29
CA ASP A 80 6.86 -11.59 -8.26
C ASP A 80 7.70 -11.10 -7.06
N SER A 81 7.83 -11.95 -6.02
CA SER A 81 8.53 -11.62 -4.78
C SER A 81 10.04 -11.40 -4.95
N VAL A 82 10.61 -11.73 -6.11
CA VAL A 82 12.00 -11.53 -6.47
C VAL A 82 12.13 -10.35 -7.44
N PHE A 83 11.25 -10.27 -8.44
CA PHE A 83 11.28 -9.31 -9.53
C PHE A 83 9.96 -8.57 -9.65
N SER A 84 9.88 -7.43 -8.97
CA SER A 84 8.76 -6.51 -9.10
C SER A 84 8.72 -5.86 -10.49
N VAL A 85 7.53 -5.45 -10.93
CA VAL A 85 7.37 -4.53 -12.07
C VAL A 85 7.36 -3.11 -11.55
N SER A 86 8.09 -2.20 -12.20
CA SER A 86 8.11 -0.80 -11.78
C SER A 86 7.53 0.13 -12.83
N ILE A 87 6.68 1.06 -12.40
CA ILE A 87 6.14 2.15 -13.21
C ILE A 87 6.46 3.47 -12.50
N ARG A 88 7.27 4.32 -13.14
CA ARG A 88 7.82 5.52 -12.50
C ARG A 88 7.62 6.78 -13.32
N GLY A 89 7.10 7.81 -12.67
CA GLY A 89 7.08 9.18 -13.18
C GLY A 89 8.44 9.88 -13.01
N SER A 90 8.66 10.96 -13.75
CA SER A 90 9.92 11.75 -13.71
C SER A 90 10.03 12.68 -12.50
N GLY A 91 9.11 12.58 -11.54
CA GLY A 91 9.07 13.35 -10.30
C GLY A 91 7.74 14.08 -10.11
N TYR A 92 7.57 14.72 -8.95
CA TYR A 92 6.29 15.29 -8.50
C TYR A 92 5.80 16.53 -9.28
N THR A 93 6.65 17.16 -10.11
CA THR A 93 6.28 18.34 -10.90
C THR A 93 5.62 18.00 -12.24
N ALA A 94 5.75 16.75 -12.69
CA ALA A 94 5.15 16.27 -13.93
C ALA A 94 3.82 15.57 -13.63
N HIS A 95 2.81 15.79 -14.47
CA HIS A 95 1.56 15.05 -14.37
C HIS A 95 1.68 13.77 -15.21
N HIS A 96 2.04 12.68 -14.54
CA HIS A 96 2.11 11.34 -15.12
C HIS A 96 0.98 10.51 -14.58
N GLU A 97 0.05 10.17 -15.46
CA GLU A 97 -1.18 9.50 -15.07
C GLU A 97 -1.16 8.04 -15.49
N LEU A 98 -1.53 7.16 -14.56
CA LEU A 98 -1.92 5.78 -14.86
C LEU A 98 -3.41 5.64 -14.53
N ASN A 99 -4.24 5.49 -15.56
CA ASN A 99 -5.69 5.46 -15.41
C ASN A 99 -6.34 4.24 -16.07
N GLY A 100 -7.47 3.79 -15.54
CA GLY A 100 -8.31 2.75 -16.15
C GLY A 100 -8.36 1.43 -15.37
N TYR A 101 -8.48 0.30 -16.07
CA TYR A 101 -8.55 -1.01 -15.43
C TYR A 101 -7.15 -1.62 -15.27
N VAL A 102 -6.62 -1.52 -14.05
CA VAL A 102 -5.28 -2.00 -13.69
C VAL A 102 -5.38 -3.08 -12.62
N GLU A 103 -4.86 -4.26 -12.94
CA GLU A 103 -4.59 -5.34 -11.98
C GLU A 103 -3.09 -5.48 -11.78
N GLY A 104 -2.65 -5.68 -10.54
CA GLY A 104 -1.23 -5.71 -10.22
C GLY A 104 -0.88 -6.64 -9.06
N ASP A 105 0.20 -7.38 -9.20
CA ASP A 105 0.86 -8.12 -8.14
C ASP A 105 2.35 -7.77 -8.12
N TYR A 106 2.94 -7.57 -6.94
CA TYR A 106 4.34 -7.18 -6.77
C TYR A 106 4.76 -6.01 -7.67
N CYS A 107 4.00 -4.93 -7.62
CA CYS A 107 4.25 -3.71 -8.40
C CYS A 107 4.95 -2.65 -7.55
N ILE A 108 5.72 -1.77 -8.20
CA ILE A 108 6.25 -0.54 -7.64
C ILE A 108 5.72 0.62 -8.48
N PHE A 109 4.81 1.41 -7.91
CA PHE A 109 4.33 2.65 -8.50
C PHE A 109 5.02 3.82 -7.82
N GLU A 110 5.61 4.73 -8.59
CA GLU A 110 6.38 5.84 -8.03
C GLU A 110 6.14 7.16 -8.76
N ASN A 111 5.86 8.24 -8.01
CA ASN A 111 5.66 9.59 -8.53
C ASN A 111 4.54 9.71 -9.58
N LEU A 112 3.40 9.04 -9.37
CA LEU A 112 2.27 9.03 -10.31
C LEU A 112 1.00 9.63 -9.71
N TRP A 113 0.11 10.05 -10.62
CA TRP A 113 -1.33 10.15 -10.41
C TRP A 113 -1.97 8.84 -10.84
N MET A 114 -2.73 8.19 -9.97
CA MET A 114 -3.30 6.88 -10.27
C MET A 114 -4.81 6.83 -10.06
N TYR A 115 -5.53 6.39 -11.09
CA TYR A 115 -6.99 6.21 -11.10
C TYR A 115 -7.33 4.79 -11.59
N PHE A 116 -7.66 3.86 -10.70
CA PHE A 116 -7.72 2.45 -11.09
C PHE A 116 -8.99 1.71 -10.64
N GLY A 117 -9.48 0.79 -11.46
CA GLY A 117 -10.67 -0.03 -11.17
C GLY A 117 -10.41 -1.48 -10.71
N GLY A 118 -9.18 -1.99 -10.81
CA GLY A 118 -8.84 -3.39 -10.54
C GLY A 118 -8.27 -3.66 -9.14
N GLU A 119 -7.70 -4.86 -8.95
CA GLU A 119 -7.04 -5.26 -7.70
C GLU A 119 -5.53 -5.09 -7.80
N ILE A 120 -4.92 -4.43 -6.81
CA ILE A 120 -3.46 -4.33 -6.67
C ILE A 120 -3.05 -4.91 -5.32
N LYS A 121 -2.07 -5.80 -5.32
CA LYS A 121 -1.61 -6.48 -4.10
C LYS A 121 -0.10 -6.67 -4.03
N ASN A 122 0.42 -6.94 -2.82
CA ASN A 122 1.85 -7.15 -2.55
C ASN A 122 2.75 -6.03 -3.11
N SER A 123 2.22 -4.81 -3.20
CA SER A 123 2.80 -3.74 -4.00
C SER A 123 3.27 -2.58 -3.13
N LEU A 124 4.16 -1.78 -3.71
CA LEU A 124 4.66 -0.54 -3.12
C LEU A 124 4.19 0.66 -3.95
N PHE A 125 3.54 1.59 -3.27
CA PHE A 125 3.19 2.90 -3.76
C PHE A 125 4.13 3.90 -3.07
N ARG A 126 5.03 4.51 -3.83
CA ARG A 126 6.07 5.39 -3.28
C ARG A 126 5.92 6.81 -3.82
N ASN A 127 5.86 7.80 -2.93
CA ASN A 127 5.80 9.22 -3.32
C ASN A 127 4.70 9.50 -4.36
N MET A 128 3.58 8.80 -4.22
CA MET A 128 2.42 9.01 -5.08
C MET A 128 1.83 10.38 -4.79
N ILE A 129 1.38 11.06 -5.84
CA ILE A 129 0.70 12.33 -5.69
C ILE A 129 -0.77 12.08 -5.37
N PHE A 130 -1.37 11.11 -6.05
CA PHE A 130 -2.79 10.83 -6.00
C PHE A 130 -3.08 9.35 -6.22
N ILE A 131 -3.96 8.80 -5.41
CA ILE A 131 -4.50 7.45 -5.56
C ILE A 131 -6.02 7.52 -5.43
N GLN A 132 -6.71 7.14 -6.50
CA GLN A 132 -8.15 6.96 -6.51
C GLN A 132 -8.51 5.60 -7.06
N SER A 133 -9.15 4.80 -6.22
CA SER A 133 -9.83 3.60 -6.69
C SER A 133 -11.23 3.95 -7.19
N LEU A 134 -11.51 3.53 -8.42
CA LEU A 134 -12.80 3.57 -9.10
C LEU A 134 -13.52 2.23 -8.92
N GLY A 135 -13.58 1.75 -7.67
CA GLY A 135 -14.07 0.41 -7.32
C GLY A 135 -12.97 -0.65 -7.15
N GLY A 136 -11.72 -0.28 -7.43
CA GLY A 136 -10.53 -1.11 -7.19
C GLY A 136 -10.18 -1.28 -5.70
N ILE A 137 -9.26 -2.19 -5.42
CA ILE A 137 -8.81 -2.51 -4.06
C ILE A 137 -7.29 -2.55 -4.04
N ILE A 138 -6.68 -1.95 -3.02
CA ILE A 138 -5.27 -2.13 -2.68
C ILE A 138 -5.20 -3.02 -1.46
N LYS A 139 -4.42 -4.10 -1.52
CA LYS A 139 -4.28 -5.02 -0.39
C LYS A 139 -2.88 -5.55 -0.18
N GLU A 140 -2.54 -5.94 1.05
CA GLU A 140 -1.20 -6.45 1.41
C GLU A 140 -0.07 -5.56 0.87
N SER A 141 -0.26 -4.23 0.90
CA SER A 141 0.58 -3.28 0.17
C SER A 141 1.05 -2.14 1.07
N GLN A 142 2.08 -1.44 0.63
CA GLN A 142 2.63 -0.31 1.35
C GLN A 142 2.43 0.96 0.55
N VAL A 143 1.98 2.02 1.21
CA VAL A 143 1.99 3.39 0.71
C VAL A 143 3.01 4.15 1.53
N ILE A 144 4.13 4.51 0.93
CA ILE A 144 5.22 5.21 1.58
C ILE A 144 5.37 6.58 0.93
N ASN A 145 5.34 7.63 1.73
CA ASN A 145 5.74 8.95 1.29
C ASN A 145 6.96 9.39 2.08
N ASP A 146 8.11 9.50 1.42
CA ASP A 146 9.33 10.10 1.99
C ASP A 146 9.72 11.42 1.28
N SER A 147 8.81 11.94 0.46
CA SER A 147 8.93 13.25 -0.17
C SER A 147 8.26 14.36 0.65
N SER A 148 8.64 15.62 0.44
CA SER A 148 7.96 16.77 1.08
C SER A 148 6.60 17.12 0.48
N HIS A 149 6.13 16.37 -0.52
CA HIS A 149 4.85 16.64 -1.17
C HIS A 149 3.75 15.83 -0.52
N SER A 150 2.56 16.42 -0.43
CA SER A 150 1.39 15.72 0.10
C SER A 150 0.94 14.61 -0.83
N ILE A 151 0.41 13.54 -0.24
CA ILE A 151 -0.27 12.46 -0.95
C ILE A 151 -1.78 12.58 -0.73
N THR A 152 -2.55 12.36 -1.79
CA THR A 152 -4.01 12.26 -1.70
C THR A 152 -4.46 10.83 -1.94
N LEU A 153 -5.13 10.23 -0.96
CA LEU A 153 -5.93 9.04 -1.13
C LEU A 153 -7.37 9.53 -1.29
N ALA A 154 -7.92 9.56 -2.50
CA ALA A 154 -9.22 10.17 -2.75
C ALA A 154 -10.38 9.25 -2.36
N SER A 155 -10.38 8.03 -2.90
CA SER A 155 -11.36 7.00 -2.57
C SER A 155 -10.75 5.62 -2.75
N GLY A 156 -11.32 4.62 -2.09
CA GLY A 156 -10.89 3.25 -2.29
C GLY A 156 -10.96 2.39 -1.05
N ARG A 157 -10.55 1.14 -1.21
CA ARG A 157 -10.46 0.17 -0.12
C ARG A 157 -9.02 -0.31 0.01
N PHE A 158 -8.47 -0.10 1.20
CA PHE A 158 -7.14 -0.51 1.63
C PHE A 158 -7.29 -1.63 2.66
N VAL A 159 -6.73 -2.80 2.38
CA VAL A 159 -6.85 -3.99 3.22
C VAL A 159 -5.45 -4.52 3.55
N ASN A 160 -5.09 -4.72 4.82
CA ASN A 160 -3.72 -5.13 5.16
C ASN A 160 -2.65 -4.16 4.66
N CYS A 161 -2.93 -2.86 4.66
CA CYS A 161 -2.01 -1.87 4.14
C CYS A 161 -1.24 -1.18 5.25
N LEU A 162 0.04 -0.88 4.99
CA LEU A 162 0.82 0.06 5.77
C LEU A 162 0.90 1.38 5.00
N ILE A 163 0.35 2.45 5.57
CA ILE A 163 0.44 3.81 5.05
C ILE A 163 1.37 4.59 5.98
N ASN A 164 2.52 5.00 5.47
CA ASN A 164 3.59 5.59 6.28
C ASN A 164 4.13 6.87 5.63
N LEU A 165 3.90 7.99 6.30
CA LEU A 165 4.48 9.28 5.95
C LEU A 165 5.79 9.44 6.73
N LYS A 166 6.92 9.61 6.05
CA LYS A 166 8.26 9.68 6.65
C LYS A 166 8.85 11.09 6.68
N SER A 167 8.15 12.06 6.12
CA SER A 167 8.60 13.42 5.83
C SER A 167 7.52 14.44 6.23
N GLU A 168 7.86 15.72 6.23
CA GLU A 168 6.91 16.81 6.44
C GLU A 168 5.96 16.94 5.23
N SER A 169 4.96 16.06 5.15
CA SER A 169 4.00 15.98 4.05
C SER A 169 2.59 15.65 4.55
N SER A 170 1.55 16.30 4.05
CA SER A 170 0.19 15.95 4.49
C SER A 170 -0.35 14.68 3.83
N LEU A 171 -1.20 13.94 4.54
CA LEU A 171 -2.03 12.87 3.98
C LEU A 171 -3.46 13.37 3.84
N ILE A 172 -3.92 13.55 2.61
CA ILE A 172 -5.30 13.92 2.33
C ILE A 172 -6.09 12.64 2.11
N CYS A 173 -7.15 12.42 2.88
CA CYS A 173 -8.02 11.25 2.77
C CYS A 173 -9.45 11.71 2.44
N GLY A 174 -9.77 11.70 1.16
CA GLY A 174 -11.01 12.20 0.59
C GLY A 174 -10.74 13.27 -0.47
N SER A 175 -11.65 13.43 -1.42
CA SER A 175 -11.57 14.48 -2.44
C SER A 175 -12.97 14.95 -2.83
N GLU A 176 -13.10 16.24 -3.18
CA GLU A 176 -14.33 16.81 -3.76
C GLU A 176 -14.84 16.04 -5.00
N VAL A 177 -13.94 15.29 -5.66
CA VAL A 177 -14.22 14.54 -6.90
C VAL A 177 -14.49 13.05 -6.63
N GLY A 178 -14.43 12.55 -5.38
CA GLY A 178 -14.73 11.13 -5.19
C GLY A 178 -14.69 10.56 -3.78
N GLY A 179 -15.80 9.90 -3.43
CA GLY A 179 -15.89 8.58 -2.80
C GLY A 179 -15.44 8.42 -1.34
N ASN A 180 -15.88 7.32 -0.74
CA ASN A 180 -15.48 6.94 0.61
C ASN A 180 -14.14 6.20 0.61
N ILE A 181 -13.44 6.27 1.75
CA ILE A 181 -12.24 5.49 2.00
C ILE A 181 -12.53 4.44 3.06
N TYR A 182 -12.09 3.22 2.79
CA TYR A 182 -12.24 2.08 3.68
C TYR A 182 -10.86 1.51 4.02
N LEU A 183 -10.49 1.56 5.28
CA LEU A 183 -9.30 0.92 5.82
C LEU A 183 -9.70 -0.26 6.68
N VAL A 184 -9.22 -1.44 6.29
CA VAL A 184 -9.52 -2.72 6.93
C VAL A 184 -8.21 -3.35 7.34
N ASN A 185 -8.04 -3.62 8.63
CA ASN A 185 -6.80 -4.21 9.18
C ASN A 185 -5.56 -3.50 8.61
N SER A 186 -5.55 -2.17 8.65
CA SER A 186 -4.49 -1.35 8.06
C SER A 186 -3.87 -0.46 9.13
N THR A 187 -2.62 -0.04 8.91
CA THR A 187 -1.89 0.83 9.84
C THR A 187 -1.53 2.12 9.12
N ILE A 188 -1.96 3.26 9.68
CA ILE A 188 -1.55 4.59 9.23
C ILE A 188 -0.61 5.20 10.27
N ILE A 189 0.49 5.77 9.80
CA ILE A 189 1.51 6.43 10.62
C ILE A 189 1.84 7.79 10.03
N ILE A 190 1.66 8.83 10.85
CA ILE A 190 1.92 10.23 10.52
C ILE A 190 2.74 10.82 11.67
N PRO A 191 4.04 11.07 11.46
CA PRO A 191 4.95 11.54 12.49
C PRO A 191 4.73 13.01 12.84
N SER A 192 5.18 13.40 14.03
CA SER A 192 5.26 14.79 14.46
C SER A 192 6.19 15.59 13.53
N GLY A 193 5.78 16.79 13.10
CA GLY A 193 6.54 17.64 12.16
C GLY A 193 5.87 17.80 10.78
N THR A 194 4.87 16.99 10.51
CA THR A 194 3.96 17.20 9.38
C THR A 194 3.22 18.53 9.52
N THR A 195 3.14 19.34 8.45
CA THR A 195 2.49 20.67 8.47
C THR A 195 1.06 20.63 9.03
N SER A 196 0.72 21.62 9.87
CA SER A 196 -0.62 21.84 10.44
C SER A 196 -1.70 21.74 9.35
N GLY A 197 -2.78 20.97 9.62
CA GLY A 197 -3.69 20.42 8.61
C GLY A 197 -3.25 19.04 8.09
N ALA A 198 -2.56 18.25 8.92
CA ALA A 198 -1.80 17.05 8.55
C ALA A 198 -2.66 15.90 8.02
N MET A 199 -3.97 15.97 8.26
CA MET A 199 -4.96 15.20 7.53
C MET A 199 -6.22 16.02 7.33
N TYR A 200 -6.72 16.05 6.10
CA TYR A 200 -8.15 16.28 5.86
C TYR A 200 -8.74 14.90 5.63
N MET A 201 -9.33 14.34 6.67
CA MET A 201 -10.02 13.07 6.60
C MET A 201 -11.50 13.34 6.59
N GLY A 202 -12.16 13.04 5.47
CA GLY A 202 -13.60 13.26 5.31
C GLY A 202 -13.99 14.73 5.13
N GLY A 203 -15.27 14.97 4.83
CA GLY A 203 -15.87 16.28 4.52
C GLY A 203 -17.31 16.08 4.01
N PHE A 204 -18.09 17.15 3.78
CA PHE A 204 -19.54 17.08 3.43
C PHE A 204 -19.94 16.08 2.31
N PHE A 205 -18.99 15.57 1.52
CA PHE A 205 -19.22 14.65 0.39
C PHE A 205 -18.48 13.30 0.50
N TYR A 206 -17.69 13.05 1.56
CA TYR A 206 -16.83 11.85 1.67
C TYR A 206 -16.57 11.45 3.12
N THR A 207 -16.60 10.14 3.40
CA THR A 207 -16.42 9.56 4.75
C THR A 207 -15.24 8.59 4.75
N ALA A 208 -14.44 8.62 5.82
CA ALA A 208 -13.39 7.62 6.05
C ALA A 208 -13.80 6.61 7.13
N TYR A 209 -13.65 5.33 6.81
CA TYR A 209 -14.01 4.22 7.70
C TYR A 209 -12.77 3.40 8.05
N TYR A 210 -12.53 3.23 9.34
CA TYR A 210 -11.48 2.39 9.89
C TYR A 210 -12.12 1.19 10.59
N PHE A 211 -11.70 0.00 10.20
CA PHE A 211 -12.10 -1.25 10.84
C PHE A 211 -10.86 -2.06 11.18
N ASN A 212 -10.74 -2.53 12.43
CA ASN A 212 -9.57 -3.27 12.91
C ASN A 212 -8.23 -2.58 12.62
N SER A 213 -8.21 -1.25 12.57
CA SER A 213 -7.08 -0.51 12.03
C SER A 213 -6.34 0.26 13.13
N ILE A 214 -5.07 0.55 12.88
CA ILE A 214 -4.23 1.37 13.75
C ILE A 214 -4.05 2.73 13.09
N PHE A 215 -4.26 3.78 13.85
CA PHE A 215 -4.02 5.15 13.46
C PHE A 215 -3.06 5.81 14.43
N ILE A 216 -1.95 6.33 13.91
CA ILE A 216 -0.99 7.13 14.65
C ILE A 216 -0.87 8.48 13.94
N GLY A 217 -1.36 9.54 14.59
CA GLY A 217 -1.31 10.91 14.09
C GLY A 217 -0.77 11.84 15.16
N GLU A 218 0.55 12.02 15.21
CA GLU A 218 1.21 12.89 16.21
C GLU A 218 1.23 14.37 15.81
N ALA A 219 0.84 14.68 14.57
CA ALA A 219 0.58 16.04 14.10
C ALA A 219 -0.86 16.48 14.41
N GLU A 220 -1.16 17.78 14.27
CA GLU A 220 -2.56 18.25 14.31
C GLU A 220 -3.35 17.66 13.14
N THR A 221 -4.31 16.78 13.45
CA THR A 221 -5.16 16.11 12.47
C THR A 221 -6.60 16.62 12.57
N ASP A 222 -7.12 17.19 11.48
CA ASP A 222 -8.54 17.53 11.36
C ASP A 222 -9.30 16.29 10.87
N LEU A 223 -10.06 15.68 11.78
CA LEU A 223 -10.91 14.54 11.45
C LEU A 223 -12.37 15.02 11.33
N GLU A 224 -12.90 15.07 10.11
CA GLU A 224 -14.29 15.44 9.82
C GLU A 224 -15.01 14.23 9.22
N GLU A 225 -16.11 13.74 9.80
CA GLU A 225 -16.79 12.55 9.25
C GLU A 225 -15.87 11.31 9.12
N VAL A 226 -15.19 10.97 10.21
CA VAL A 226 -14.36 9.75 10.33
C VAL A 226 -14.97 8.77 11.32
N GLY A 227 -15.06 7.50 10.94
CA GLY A 227 -15.55 6.42 11.79
C GLY A 227 -14.47 5.41 12.12
N PHE A 228 -14.11 5.30 13.39
CA PHE A 228 -13.24 4.25 13.92
C PHE A 228 -14.08 3.13 14.56
N TYR A 229 -13.94 1.92 14.05
CA TYR A 229 -14.64 0.71 14.52
C TYR A 229 -13.60 -0.33 14.90
N TYR A 230 -13.64 -0.82 16.14
CA TYR A 230 -12.69 -1.83 16.65
C TYR A 230 -11.25 -1.45 16.29
N SER A 231 -10.85 -0.22 16.55
CA SER A 231 -9.59 0.33 16.05
C SER A 231 -8.74 0.85 17.20
N LEU A 232 -7.49 1.22 16.92
CA LEU A 232 -6.60 1.83 17.89
C LEU A 232 -6.12 3.18 17.34
N VAL A 233 -6.23 4.21 18.17
CA VAL A 233 -5.88 5.60 17.82
C VAL A 233 -4.85 6.12 18.81
N TYR A 234 -3.82 6.78 18.29
CA TYR A 234 -2.80 7.49 19.06
C TYR A 234 -2.47 8.85 18.43
N GLY A 235 -2.08 9.81 19.28
CA GLY A 235 -1.87 11.21 18.91
C GLY A 235 -3.16 12.01 18.99
N THR A 236 -3.08 13.35 19.05
CA THR A 236 -4.21 14.22 19.43
C THR A 236 -5.21 14.37 18.28
N PRO A 237 -6.36 13.69 18.30
CA PRO A 237 -7.40 13.94 17.32
C PRO A 237 -8.16 15.17 17.82
N VAL A 238 -7.88 16.34 17.24
CA VAL A 238 -8.84 17.45 17.33
C VAL A 238 -9.95 17.12 16.35
N SER A 239 -11.07 16.60 16.85
CA SER A 239 -12.23 16.33 16.00
C SER A 239 -13.49 16.95 16.57
N LEU A 240 -14.22 17.63 15.68
CA LEU A 240 -15.56 18.18 15.91
C LEU A 240 -16.66 17.14 15.58
N SER A 241 -16.38 16.03 14.87
CA SER A 241 -17.41 15.08 14.39
C SER A 241 -17.01 13.59 14.20
N ALA A 242 -15.84 13.13 14.66
CA ALA A 242 -15.44 11.72 14.57
C ALA A 242 -16.27 10.79 15.48
N ILE A 243 -16.50 9.57 15.01
CA ILE A 243 -17.20 8.52 15.76
C ILE A 243 -16.22 7.41 16.13
N PHE A 244 -16.28 7.00 17.40
CA PHE A 244 -15.45 5.93 17.97
C PHE A 244 -16.35 4.82 18.50
N VAL A 245 -16.23 3.62 17.93
CA VAL A 245 -16.94 2.41 18.34
C VAL A 245 -15.91 1.37 18.70
N ASP A 246 -15.93 0.91 19.96
CA ASP A 246 -14.96 -0.06 20.50
C ASP A 246 -13.50 0.29 20.13
N THR A 247 -13.16 1.57 20.22
CA THR A 247 -11.83 2.09 19.85
C THR A 247 -10.95 2.29 21.07
N ILE A 248 -9.71 1.79 20.98
CA ILE A 248 -8.68 1.92 22.00
C ILE A 248 -7.88 3.20 21.76
N GLN A 249 -7.63 3.96 22.82
CA GLN A 249 -6.75 5.14 22.79
C GLN A 249 -5.43 4.79 23.46
N GLY A 250 -4.33 4.86 22.72
CA GLY A 250 -3.00 4.53 23.25
C GLY A 250 -2.01 4.12 22.18
N LEU A 251 -0.73 4.02 22.55
CA LEU A 251 0.32 3.56 21.64
C LEU A 251 0.21 2.05 21.38
N PRO A 252 0.28 1.57 20.12
CA PRO A 252 0.34 0.14 19.84
C PRO A 252 1.58 -0.52 20.43
N SER A 253 2.75 0.14 20.43
CA SER A 253 4.08 -0.45 20.58
C SER A 253 4.46 -1.36 19.39
N PHE A 254 5.45 -0.92 18.62
CA PHE A 254 6.05 -1.67 17.52
C PHE A 254 7.45 -2.17 17.91
N LEU A 255 7.99 -3.11 17.13
CA LEU A 255 9.33 -3.65 17.36
C LEU A 255 10.42 -2.58 17.20
N GLU A 256 10.56 -1.99 16.01
CA GLU A 256 11.67 -1.05 15.72
C GLU A 256 11.18 0.06 14.75
N PRO A 257 10.30 0.97 15.21
CA PRO A 257 9.65 1.97 14.34
C PRO A 257 10.65 2.94 13.69
N ASP A 258 11.76 3.25 14.35
CA ASP A 258 12.85 4.10 13.81
C ASP A 258 13.52 3.46 12.57
N SER A 259 13.44 2.13 12.46
CA SER A 259 13.91 1.37 11.29
C SER A 259 12.80 1.02 10.30
N SER A 260 11.60 1.59 10.47
CA SER A 260 10.38 1.27 9.72
C SER A 260 9.86 -0.16 9.90
N ASP A 261 10.19 -0.83 11.01
CA ASP A 261 9.61 -2.13 11.37
C ASP A 261 8.41 -1.93 12.30
N TYR A 262 7.22 -1.89 11.67
CA TYR A 262 5.95 -1.65 12.35
C TYR A 262 5.21 -2.93 12.74
N ARG A 263 5.91 -4.07 12.79
CA ARG A 263 5.35 -5.28 13.41
C ARG A 263 5.08 -5.00 14.90
N LEU A 264 4.02 -5.61 15.41
CA LEU A 264 3.62 -5.46 16.81
C LEU A 264 4.67 -6.09 17.73
N SER A 265 5.08 -5.34 18.76
CA SER A 265 5.88 -5.93 19.84
C SER A 265 5.04 -6.93 20.64
N ASP A 266 5.66 -7.88 21.33
CA ASP A 266 4.93 -8.89 22.11
C ASP A 266 4.04 -8.29 23.21
N SER A 267 4.36 -7.09 23.70
CA SER A 267 3.57 -6.35 24.69
C SER A 267 2.53 -5.41 24.08
N SER A 268 2.35 -5.43 22.76
CA SER A 268 1.48 -4.50 22.06
C SER A 268 0.02 -4.67 22.46
N ILE A 269 -0.65 -3.56 22.81
CA ILE A 269 -2.08 -3.56 23.13
C ILE A 269 -2.99 -3.85 21.92
N ALA A 270 -2.42 -3.87 20.71
CA ALA A 270 -3.13 -4.21 19.48
C ALA A 270 -3.34 -5.72 19.30
N ILE A 271 -2.61 -6.56 20.07
CA ILE A 271 -2.68 -8.01 19.98
C ILE A 271 -4.03 -8.52 20.53
N GLY A 272 -4.77 -9.26 19.72
CA GLY A 272 -6.07 -9.84 20.04
C GLY A 272 -7.18 -8.82 20.30
N ALA A 273 -6.98 -7.55 19.93
CA ALA A 273 -7.90 -6.46 20.23
C ALA A 273 -8.94 -6.18 19.13
N GLY A 274 -8.79 -6.80 17.95
CA GLY A 274 -9.73 -6.68 16.84
C GLY A 274 -10.95 -7.59 16.95
N THR A 275 -11.83 -7.49 15.94
CA THR A 275 -13.01 -8.36 15.79
C THR A 275 -13.05 -9.05 14.43
N THR A 276 -13.70 -10.20 14.31
CA THR A 276 -13.84 -10.89 13.01
C THR A 276 -14.72 -10.10 12.03
N SER A 277 -15.73 -9.38 12.53
CA SER A 277 -16.63 -8.57 11.70
C SER A 277 -17.42 -7.58 12.53
N CYS A 278 -17.86 -6.47 11.93
CA CYS A 278 -18.83 -5.57 12.53
C CYS A 278 -19.80 -4.97 11.49
N PHE A 279 -20.95 -4.51 11.97
CA PHE A 279 -21.81 -3.59 11.22
C PHE A 279 -21.36 -2.15 11.50
N MET A 280 -21.29 -1.32 10.47
CA MET A 280 -20.87 0.08 10.55
C MET A 280 -22.07 1.02 10.46
N GLU A 281 -23.17 0.66 11.12
CA GLU A 281 -24.50 1.26 10.90
C GLU A 281 -24.54 2.79 11.14
N ILE A 282 -23.74 3.31 12.07
CA ILE A 282 -23.80 4.72 12.48
C ILE A 282 -23.41 5.66 11.33
N MET A 283 -22.31 5.35 10.63
CA MET A 283 -21.81 6.17 9.52
C MET A 283 -22.01 5.53 8.15
N ARG A 284 -22.40 4.24 8.11
CA ARG A 284 -22.70 3.49 6.90
C ARG A 284 -23.88 2.54 7.16
N PRO A 285 -25.12 3.04 7.13
CA PRO A 285 -26.31 2.19 7.28
C PRO A 285 -26.31 1.02 6.30
N GLY A 286 -26.51 -0.20 6.82
CA GLY A 286 -26.44 -1.45 6.05
C GLY A 286 -25.02 -1.89 5.65
N GLY A 287 -23.99 -1.15 6.06
CA GLY A 287 -22.60 -1.48 5.79
C GLY A 287 -22.01 -2.44 6.82
N SER A 288 -21.17 -3.36 6.36
CA SER A 288 -20.35 -4.22 7.21
C SER A 288 -18.89 -4.26 6.77
N ALA A 289 -18.02 -4.66 7.69
CA ALA A 289 -16.62 -4.97 7.48
C ALA A 289 -16.27 -6.30 8.17
N SER A 290 -15.24 -6.96 7.65
CA SER A 290 -14.76 -8.26 8.12
C SER A 290 -13.24 -8.32 8.03
N ALA A 291 -12.61 -8.97 9.00
CA ALA A 291 -11.17 -9.14 9.02
C ALA A 291 -10.73 -10.00 7.82
N PRO A 292 -9.65 -9.64 7.11
CA PRO A 292 -9.09 -10.49 6.07
C PRO A 292 -8.45 -11.73 6.70
N SER A 293 -8.30 -12.80 5.92
CA SER A 293 -7.81 -14.09 6.41
C SER A 293 -6.29 -14.15 6.62
N ILE A 294 -5.57 -13.13 6.16
CA ILE A 294 -4.12 -13.01 6.28
C ILE A 294 -3.73 -11.59 6.70
N ASP A 295 -2.48 -11.42 7.14
CA ASP A 295 -1.83 -10.13 7.36
C ASP A 295 -1.03 -9.67 6.12
N ILE A 296 -0.34 -8.53 6.22
CA ILE A 296 0.47 -7.95 5.12
C ILE A 296 1.66 -8.82 4.70
N LEU A 297 2.11 -9.75 5.55
CA LEU A 297 3.20 -10.69 5.25
C LEU A 297 2.67 -12.06 4.80
N GLY A 298 1.35 -12.22 4.67
CA GLY A 298 0.71 -13.47 4.30
C GLY A 298 0.54 -14.47 5.45
N ASN A 299 0.80 -14.07 6.71
CA ASN A 299 0.53 -14.92 7.87
C ASN A 299 -0.99 -15.07 8.08
N PRO A 300 -1.49 -16.24 8.53
CA PRO A 300 -2.91 -16.41 8.85
C PRO A 300 -3.41 -15.42 9.91
N ARG A 301 -4.67 -15.01 9.78
CA ARG A 301 -5.38 -14.20 10.78
C ARG A 301 -6.71 -14.89 11.16
N PRO A 302 -7.01 -15.06 12.46
CA PRO A 302 -6.18 -14.70 13.61
C PRO A 302 -4.99 -15.66 13.82
N ASN A 303 -3.94 -15.20 14.49
CA ASN A 303 -2.81 -16.04 14.91
C ASN A 303 -2.56 -15.88 16.42
N PRO A 304 -2.63 -16.92 17.25
CA PRO A 304 -2.90 -18.32 16.92
C PRO A 304 -4.36 -18.56 16.50
N PRO A 305 -4.65 -19.62 15.72
CA PRO A 305 -6.03 -19.94 15.34
C PRO A 305 -6.98 -20.05 16.54
N GLY A 306 -8.11 -19.37 16.47
CA GLY A 306 -9.12 -19.33 17.55
C GLY A 306 -8.98 -18.16 18.53
N SER A 307 -7.92 -17.33 18.42
CA SER A 307 -7.88 -16.03 19.08
C SER A 307 -8.73 -14.99 18.33
N MET A 308 -8.75 -13.76 18.84
CA MET A 308 -9.26 -12.61 18.10
C MET A 308 -8.18 -12.06 17.16
N PRO A 309 -8.53 -11.45 16.03
CA PRO A 309 -7.57 -10.79 15.15
C PRO A 309 -6.82 -9.65 15.84
N ASP A 310 -5.58 -9.42 15.42
CA ASP A 310 -4.85 -8.22 15.82
C ASP A 310 -5.35 -6.98 15.07
N LEU A 311 -5.18 -5.82 15.69
CA LEU A 311 -5.38 -4.53 15.04
C LEU A 311 -4.20 -4.20 14.11
N GLY A 312 -4.50 -3.55 13.00
CA GLY A 312 -3.51 -3.11 12.02
C GLY A 312 -3.15 -4.17 10.98
N CYS A 313 -2.08 -3.90 10.24
CA CYS A 313 -1.68 -4.70 9.07
C CYS A 313 -0.85 -5.94 9.38
N TYR A 314 -0.32 -6.09 10.59
CA TYR A 314 0.48 -7.24 11.02
C TYR A 314 -0.28 -8.11 12.01
N GLU A 315 -0.04 -9.42 11.99
CA GLU A 315 -0.53 -10.37 12.99
C GLU A 315 0.63 -10.91 13.82
N ASN A 316 0.53 -10.81 15.14
CA ASN A 316 1.46 -11.40 16.10
C ASN A 316 1.06 -12.86 16.37
N PRO A 317 1.99 -13.78 16.64
CA PRO A 317 1.67 -15.18 16.99
C PRO A 317 1.11 -15.37 18.41
N ARG A 318 0.89 -14.31 19.19
CA ARG A 318 0.27 -14.36 20.52
C ARG A 318 -1.21 -14.01 20.43
N ALA A 319 -2.02 -14.65 21.27
CA ALA A 319 -3.44 -14.31 21.37
C ALA A 319 -3.72 -13.05 22.20
N TYR A 320 -2.75 -12.64 23.04
CA TYR A 320 -2.87 -11.49 23.94
C TYR A 320 -1.49 -10.87 24.20
N PRO A 321 -1.45 -9.58 24.59
CA PRO A 321 -0.21 -8.89 24.94
C PRO A 321 0.54 -9.63 26.07
N ALA A 322 1.86 -9.70 25.96
CA ALA A 322 2.73 -10.16 27.03
C ALA A 322 2.62 -9.23 28.24
N ALA A 323 2.67 -9.82 29.45
CA ALA A 323 2.69 -9.03 30.68
C ALA A 323 3.97 -8.19 30.75
N ILE A 324 3.87 -6.97 31.28
CA ILE A 324 5.03 -6.10 31.50
C ILE A 324 6.01 -6.83 32.45
N GLY A 325 7.15 -7.26 31.91
CA GLY A 325 8.20 -7.98 32.64
C GLY A 325 8.53 -9.39 32.16
N GLU A 326 7.77 -9.94 31.20
CA GLU A 326 8.22 -11.15 30.48
C GLU A 326 9.38 -10.77 29.55
N THR A 327 10.55 -11.38 29.73
CA THR A 327 11.64 -11.29 28.75
C THR A 327 11.18 -11.89 27.42
N PRO A 328 11.47 -11.27 26.27
CA PRO A 328 11.09 -11.81 24.96
C PRO A 328 11.58 -13.26 24.84
N ALA A 329 10.71 -14.18 24.45
CA ALA A 329 11.14 -15.51 24.06
C ALA A 329 12.17 -15.34 22.94
N SER A 330 13.37 -15.90 23.12
CA SER A 330 14.49 -15.75 22.18
C SER A 330 14.02 -15.98 20.74
N ARG A 331 13.95 -14.90 19.96
CA ARG A 331 13.66 -14.95 18.52
C ARG A 331 14.67 -15.88 17.87
N PRO A 332 14.25 -16.90 17.09
CA PRO A 332 15.20 -17.67 16.30
C PRO A 332 15.90 -16.71 15.34
N SER A 333 17.23 -16.72 15.40
CA SER A 333 18.12 -15.94 14.55
C SER A 333 17.75 -16.12 13.08
N SER A 334 17.69 -15.01 12.36
CA SER A 334 17.53 -14.90 10.90
C SER A 334 18.26 -16.00 10.14
N ILE A 335 17.55 -16.64 9.22
CA ILE A 335 18.16 -17.40 8.13
C ILE A 335 18.65 -16.39 7.10
N THR A 336 19.93 -16.53 6.75
CA THR A 336 20.66 -15.91 5.64
C THR A 336 19.99 -16.14 4.29
#